data_AF-A0A9X8QUZ1-F1
#
_entry.id   AF-A0A9X8QUZ1-F1
#
_cell.length_a   1.000
_cell.length_b   1.000
_cell.length_c   1.000
_cell.angle_alpha   90.00
_cell.angle_beta   90.00
_cell.angle_gamma   90.00
#
_symmetry.space_group_name_H-M   'P 1'
#
loop_
_entity.id
_entity.type
_entity.pdbx_description
1 polymer ?
#
loop_
_entity_poly.entity_id
_entity_poly.type
_entity_poly.pdbx_seq_one_letter_code
_entity_poly.pdbx_strand_id
1 'polypeptide(L)'
;MSLPQPDGIFVIGAHIGFQTVLTGTPHAVDHGAPVIAAPQDHPYPGPHQQWRITRIAESGLPGRYIIRPAYVEEEGAAVLADNAQDDFLWINSVAPVEWVITPGPMGFAISNGKDQYLTAEHIGAQIRLAKQEGRPNQFWTLRFVGPSAA
;
A
#
# COMPACT_ATOMS: atom_id res chain seq x y z
N MET A 1 2.97 -17.42 8.06
CA MET A 1 2.96 -16.34 9.06
C MET A 1 1.90 -15.35 8.61
N SER A 2 0.79 -15.19 9.33
CA SER A 2 -0.27 -14.23 8.98
C SER A 2 0.02 -12.87 9.64
N LEU A 3 -0.64 -11.80 9.18
CA LEU A 3 -0.62 -10.53 9.92
C LEU A 3 -1.10 -10.76 11.36
N PRO A 4 -0.44 -10.17 12.38
CA PRO A 4 -0.85 -10.31 13.78
C PRO A 4 -2.21 -9.65 14.06
N GLN A 5 -2.61 -8.67 13.25
CA GLN A 5 -3.95 -8.10 13.22
C GLN A 5 -4.35 -7.86 11.75
N PRO A 6 -5.45 -8.47 11.25
CA PRO A 6 -5.80 -8.39 9.83
C PRO A 6 -6.31 -7.00 9.43
N ASP A 7 -6.84 -6.24 10.39
CA ASP A 7 -7.50 -4.95 10.19
C ASP A 7 -6.85 -3.87 11.06
N GLY A 8 -6.54 -2.72 10.47
CA GLY A 8 -5.89 -1.63 11.19
C GLY A 8 -5.38 -0.50 10.32
N ILE A 9 -4.81 0.51 10.97
CA ILE A 9 -4.08 1.60 10.35
C ILE A 9 -2.58 1.30 10.46
N PHE A 10 -1.89 1.37 9.34
CA PHE A 10 -0.47 1.04 9.21
C PHE A 10 0.30 2.13 8.48
N VAL A 11 1.60 2.22 8.76
CA VAL A 11 2.58 2.82 7.87
C VAL A 11 3.30 1.71 7.12
N ILE A 12 3.41 1.84 5.80
CA ILE A 12 4.04 0.85 4.92
C ILE A 12 5.44 1.36 4.56
N GLY A 13 6.47 0.81 5.21
CA GLY A 13 7.86 1.23 5.04
C GLY A 13 8.57 0.50 3.91
N ALA A 14 9.26 1.24 3.04
CA ALA A 14 10.06 0.70 1.96
C ALA A 14 11.50 0.43 2.41
N HIS A 15 12.12 -0.65 1.93
CA HIS A 15 13.55 -0.93 2.17
C HIS A 15 14.45 -0.19 1.17
N ILE A 16 14.21 1.11 1.00
CA ILE A 16 15.04 2.03 0.22
C ILE A 16 15.31 3.30 1.03
N GLY A 17 16.55 3.76 1.05
CA GLY A 17 16.92 4.97 1.77
C GLY A 17 16.62 4.93 3.28
N PHE A 18 16.53 6.11 3.91
CA PHE A 18 16.30 6.25 5.34
C PHE A 18 14.83 6.57 5.63
N GLN A 19 14.15 5.71 6.38
CA GLN A 19 12.76 5.88 6.82
C GLN A 19 11.78 6.24 5.68
N THR A 20 11.96 5.63 4.50
CA THR A 20 11.08 5.85 3.35
C THR A 20 9.80 5.04 3.50
N VAL A 21 8.66 5.63 3.18
CA VAL A 21 7.33 5.03 3.34
C VAL A 21 6.46 5.27 2.11
N LEU A 22 5.46 4.42 1.96
CA LEU A 22 4.41 4.55 0.97
C LEU A 22 3.56 5.79 1.27
N THR A 23 3.48 6.72 0.33
CA THR A 23 2.87 8.03 0.54
C THR A 23 1.94 8.36 -0.61
N GLY A 24 0.67 8.66 -0.30
CA GLY A 24 -0.24 9.24 -1.28
C GLY A 24 0.10 10.71 -1.54
N THR A 25 0.07 11.16 -2.79
CA THR A 25 0.22 12.59 -3.07
C THR A 25 -1.11 13.33 -2.86
N PRO A 26 -1.09 14.64 -2.52
CA PRO A 26 -2.31 15.42 -2.25
C PRO A 26 -3.06 15.83 -3.52
N HIS A 27 -2.46 15.70 -4.70
CA HIS A 27 -3.03 16.18 -5.96
C HIS A 27 -3.33 15.02 -6.89
N ALA A 28 -4.59 14.93 -7.32
CA ALA A 28 -4.97 14.02 -8.39
C ALA A 28 -4.57 14.59 -9.75
N VAL A 29 -4.07 13.72 -10.62
CA VAL A 29 -3.96 13.94 -12.06
C VAL A 29 -5.01 13.06 -12.77
N ASP A 30 -4.92 12.92 -14.09
CA ASP A 30 -5.92 12.24 -14.92
C ASP A 30 -6.33 10.84 -14.43
N HIS A 31 -5.42 10.09 -13.80
CA HIS A 31 -5.65 8.71 -13.32
C HIS A 31 -5.96 8.58 -11.82
N GLY A 32 -5.88 9.68 -11.06
CA GLY A 32 -5.95 9.71 -9.61
C GLY A 32 -4.72 10.38 -8.99
N ALA A 33 -4.57 10.25 -7.67
CA ALA A 33 -3.39 10.75 -6.96
C ALA A 33 -2.27 9.70 -6.99
N PRO A 34 -1.09 10.01 -7.55
CA PRO A 34 0.07 9.11 -7.52
C PRO A 34 0.41 8.65 -6.09
N VAL A 35 0.84 7.40 -5.95
CA VAL A 35 1.46 6.89 -4.73
C VAL A 35 2.96 6.79 -4.92
N ILE A 36 3.73 7.43 -4.04
CA ILE A 36 5.18 7.56 -4.14
C ILE A 36 5.90 6.93 -2.94
N ALA A 37 7.20 6.69 -3.10
CA ALA A 37 8.10 6.42 -1.98
C ALA A 37 8.65 7.75 -1.46
N ALA A 38 8.31 8.16 -0.24
CA ALA A 38 8.78 9.44 0.32
C ALA A 38 9.34 9.24 1.75
N PRO A 39 10.23 10.11 2.23
CA PRO A 39 10.64 10.09 3.62
C PRO A 39 9.42 10.23 4.53
N GLN A 40 9.41 9.48 5.63
CA GLN A 40 8.36 9.62 6.63
C GLN A 40 8.34 11.05 7.20
N ASP A 41 7.15 11.58 7.41
CA ASP A 41 6.98 12.85 8.10
C ASP A 41 7.43 12.73 9.56
N HIS A 42 7.90 13.86 10.10
CA HIS A 42 8.43 13.97 11.45
C HIS A 42 7.65 15.01 12.27
N PRO A 43 7.40 14.76 13.58
CA PRO A 43 7.86 13.59 14.35
C PRO A 43 7.01 12.33 14.16
N TYR A 44 5.82 12.46 13.54
CA TYR A 44 4.89 11.37 13.31
C TYR A 44 4.48 11.31 11.83
N PRO A 45 4.09 10.13 11.31
CA PRO A 45 3.61 9.98 9.96
C PRO A 45 2.39 10.86 9.69
N GLY A 46 2.42 11.64 8.62
CA GLY A 46 1.30 12.46 8.19
C GLY A 46 0.13 11.61 7.70
N PRO A 47 -1.06 12.21 7.51
CA PRO A 47 -2.27 11.50 7.09
C PRO A 47 -2.07 10.74 5.76
N HIS A 48 -1.31 11.30 4.82
CA HIS A 48 -1.03 10.68 3.53
C HIS A 48 -0.09 9.47 3.57
N GLN A 49 0.52 9.19 4.72
CA GLN A 49 1.44 8.07 4.94
C GLN A 49 0.80 6.94 5.75
N GLN A 50 -0.47 7.11 6.14
CA GLN A 50 -1.23 6.17 6.94
C GLN A 50 -2.25 5.46 6.06
N TRP A 51 -2.27 4.13 6.17
CA TRP A 51 -3.05 3.25 5.31
C TRP A 51 -3.93 2.35 6.15
N ARG A 52 -5.24 2.39 5.89
CA ARG A 52 -6.20 1.44 6.43
C ARG A 52 -6.12 0.15 5.62
N ILE A 53 -5.72 -0.93 6.26
CA ILE A 53 -5.70 -2.28 5.69
C ILE A 53 -6.87 -3.03 6.31
N THR A 54 -7.73 -3.59 5.46
CA THR A 54 -8.93 -4.33 5.87
C THR A 54 -8.96 -5.67 5.15
N ARG A 55 -9.25 -6.75 5.87
CA ARG A 55 -9.33 -8.09 5.32
C ARG A 55 -10.66 -8.33 4.63
N ILE A 56 -10.62 -9.01 3.50
CA ILE A 56 -11.82 -9.42 2.76
C ILE A 56 -12.31 -10.77 3.30
N ALA A 57 -13.32 -10.73 4.16
CA ALA A 57 -13.88 -11.91 4.83
C ALA A 57 -14.53 -12.92 3.86
N GLU A 58 -15.15 -12.44 2.78
CA GLU A 58 -15.95 -13.26 1.85
C GLU A 58 -15.14 -13.98 0.78
N SER A 59 -13.84 -13.71 0.66
CA SER A 59 -13.02 -14.26 -0.43
C SER A 59 -12.75 -15.76 -0.33
N GLY A 60 -13.07 -16.42 0.79
CA GLY A 60 -12.77 -17.83 1.05
C GLY A 60 -11.27 -18.17 1.10
N LEU A 61 -10.41 -17.19 0.82
CA LEU A 61 -8.96 -17.33 0.68
C LEU A 61 -8.26 -16.48 1.75
N PRO A 62 -7.41 -17.07 2.61
CA PRO A 62 -6.66 -16.30 3.59
C PRO A 62 -5.70 -15.32 2.89
N GLY A 63 -5.58 -14.10 3.43
CA GLY A 63 -4.54 -13.15 3.03
C GLY A 63 -4.91 -12.14 1.94
N ARG A 64 -6.20 -11.93 1.64
CA ARG A 64 -6.67 -10.85 0.76
C ARG A 64 -7.14 -9.63 1.55
N TYR A 65 -6.74 -8.45 1.08
CA TYR A 65 -6.94 -7.18 1.76
C TYR A 65 -7.35 -6.07 0.80
N ILE A 66 -8.08 -5.09 1.31
CA ILE A 66 -8.25 -3.78 0.67
C ILE A 66 -7.37 -2.78 1.42
N ILE A 67 -6.61 -1.99 0.67
CA ILE A 67 -5.75 -0.92 1.20
C ILE A 67 -6.33 0.43 0.79
N ARG A 68 -6.62 1.28 1.78
CA ARG A 68 -7.17 2.63 1.59
C ARG A 68 -6.32 3.67 2.32
N PRO A 69 -6.30 4.94 1.88
CA PRO A 69 -5.76 6.00 2.71
C PRO A 69 -6.57 6.12 4.02
N ALA A 70 -5.90 6.25 5.17
CA ALA A 70 -6.57 6.20 6.48
C ALA A 70 -7.45 7.43 6.77
N TYR A 71 -7.23 8.54 6.06
CA TYR A 71 -8.01 9.78 6.16
C TYR A 71 -9.31 9.74 5.36
N VAL A 72 -9.57 8.66 4.62
CA VAL A 72 -10.79 8.48 3.83
C VAL A 72 -11.78 7.65 4.64
N GLU A 73 -13.02 8.12 4.75
CA GLU A 73 -14.13 7.36 5.35
C GLU A 73 -14.40 6.08 4.54
N GLU A 74 -14.96 5.04 5.16
CA GLU A 74 -15.07 3.71 4.53
C GLU A 74 -15.90 3.70 3.21
N GLU A 75 -16.83 4.65 3.08
CA GLU A 75 -17.63 4.92 1.88
C GLU A 75 -16.88 5.74 0.81
N GLY A 76 -15.69 6.25 1.14
CA GLY A 76 -14.87 6.98 0.20
C GLY A 76 -14.29 6.04 -0.85
N ALA A 77 -14.59 6.30 -2.11
CA ALA A 77 -14.17 5.49 -3.24
C ALA A 77 -12.64 5.40 -3.42
N ALA A 78 -11.86 6.25 -2.73
CA ALA A 78 -10.41 6.32 -2.86
C ALA A 78 -9.71 5.05 -2.33
N VAL A 79 -9.25 4.21 -3.25
CA VAL A 79 -8.56 2.95 -3.00
C VAL A 79 -7.17 2.97 -3.63
N LEU A 80 -6.28 2.16 -3.08
CA LEU A 80 -4.99 1.87 -3.69
C LEU A 80 -5.24 0.93 -4.89
N ALA A 81 -5.06 1.45 -6.10
CA ALA A 81 -5.43 0.80 -7.35
C ALA A 81 -4.24 0.61 -8.30
N ASP A 82 -4.33 -0.42 -9.12
CA ASP A 82 -3.49 -0.60 -10.30
C ASP A 82 -4.18 0.08 -11.49
N ASN A 83 -3.48 0.97 -12.20
CA ASN A 83 -3.97 1.40 -13.50
C ASN A 83 -3.48 0.39 -14.55
N ALA A 84 -4.42 -0.26 -15.23
CA ALA A 84 -4.12 -1.30 -16.21
C ALA A 84 -3.28 -0.81 -17.42
N GLN A 85 -3.11 0.51 -17.58
CA GLN A 85 -2.41 1.11 -18.70
C GLN A 85 -0.95 1.48 -18.43
N ASP A 86 -0.55 1.67 -17.17
CA ASP A 86 0.75 2.27 -16.84
C ASP A 86 1.60 1.53 -15.79
N ASP A 87 1.13 0.39 -15.26
CA ASP A 87 1.85 -0.39 -14.24
C ASP A 87 2.32 0.45 -13.04
N PHE A 88 1.60 1.54 -12.72
CA PHE A 88 1.85 2.37 -11.55
C PHE A 88 0.72 2.28 -10.53
N LEU A 89 1.08 2.67 -9.32
CA LEU A 89 0.17 2.70 -8.18
C LEU A 89 -0.47 4.07 -8.01
N TRP A 90 -1.78 4.05 -7.80
CA TRP A 90 -2.63 5.23 -7.70
C TRP A 90 -3.57 5.15 -6.50
N ILE A 91 -3.98 6.30 -5.99
CA ILE A 91 -5.19 6.45 -5.18
C ILE A 91 -6.27 7.01 -6.11
N ASN A 92 -7.34 6.27 -6.32
CA ASN A 92 -8.44 6.69 -7.18
C ASN A 92 -9.79 6.13 -6.73
N SER A 93 -10.87 6.62 -7.34
CA SER A 93 -12.26 6.28 -6.98
C SER A 93 -12.83 5.07 -7.73
N VAL A 94 -11.99 4.11 -8.12
CA VAL A 94 -12.40 2.92 -8.88
C VAL A 94 -12.78 1.76 -7.95
N ALA A 95 -13.20 0.64 -8.53
CA ALA A 95 -13.45 -0.58 -7.76
C ALA A 95 -12.19 -0.99 -6.96
N PRO A 96 -12.32 -1.35 -5.67
CA PRO A 96 -11.19 -1.77 -4.85
C PRO A 96 -10.39 -2.91 -5.46
N VAL A 97 -9.08 -2.74 -5.55
CA VAL A 97 -8.17 -3.84 -5.90
C VAL A 97 -7.97 -4.72 -4.67
N GLU A 98 -8.05 -6.03 -4.87
CA GLU A 98 -7.70 -7.00 -3.85
C GLU A 98 -6.18 -7.21 -3.82
N TRP A 99 -5.58 -6.89 -2.68
CA TRP A 99 -4.15 -7.04 -2.43
C TRP A 99 -3.87 -8.32 -1.66
N VAL A 100 -2.84 -9.04 -2.05
CA VAL A 100 -2.32 -10.20 -1.34
C VAL A 100 -1.07 -9.76 -0.58
N ILE A 101 -1.07 -9.94 0.74
CA ILE A 101 0.08 -9.62 1.59
C ILE A 101 0.70 -10.94 2.06
N THR A 102 1.92 -11.21 1.62
CA THR A 102 2.66 -12.45 1.92
C THR A 102 3.95 -12.16 2.68
N PRO A 103 4.33 -12.99 3.66
CA PRO A 103 5.64 -12.89 4.29
C PRO A 103 6.77 -13.13 3.28
N GLY A 104 7.83 -12.34 3.39
CA GLY A 104 9.05 -12.48 2.60
C GLY A 104 10.30 -12.32 3.48
N PRO A 105 11.50 -12.52 2.91
CA PRO A 105 12.77 -12.52 3.63
C PRO A 105 13.09 -11.21 4.37
N MET A 106 12.52 -10.08 3.95
CA MET A 106 12.77 -8.75 4.52
C MET A 106 11.51 -8.05 5.03
N GLY A 107 10.39 -8.76 5.17
CA GLY A 107 9.13 -8.16 5.59
C GLY A 107 7.96 -8.80 4.86
N PHE A 108 7.18 -7.99 4.15
CA PHE A 108 6.02 -8.43 3.39
C PHE A 108 6.15 -8.06 1.92
N ALA A 109 5.77 -8.99 1.04
CA ALA A 109 5.52 -8.69 -0.35
C ALA A 109 4.02 -8.42 -0.52
N ILE A 110 3.68 -7.34 -1.24
CA ILE A 110 2.32 -6.89 -1.48
C ILE A 110 2.07 -6.97 -2.99
N SER A 111 1.13 -7.80 -3.41
CA SER A 111 0.83 -8.02 -4.83
C SER A 111 -0.66 -7.92 -5.16
N ASN A 112 -0.97 -7.64 -6.43
CA ASN A 112 -2.34 -7.63 -6.96
C ASN A 112 -2.70 -9.01 -7.56
N GLY A 113 -3.95 -9.16 -8.03
CA GLY A 113 -4.42 -10.37 -8.70
C GLY A 113 -3.73 -10.72 -10.04
N LYS A 114 -2.85 -9.85 -10.56
CA LYS A 114 -2.05 -10.04 -11.77
C LYS A 114 -0.62 -10.51 -11.48
N ASP A 115 -0.32 -10.85 -10.23
CA ASP A 115 1.03 -11.23 -9.78
C ASP A 115 2.08 -10.11 -9.98
N GLN A 116 1.62 -8.86 -9.86
CA GLN A 116 2.49 -7.69 -9.85
C GLN A 116 2.65 -7.19 -8.42
N TYR A 117 3.88 -6.83 -8.07
CA TYR A 117 4.34 -6.48 -6.74
C TYR A 117 4.63 -4.99 -6.63
N LEU A 118 4.23 -4.39 -5.50
CA LEU A 118 4.62 -3.03 -5.15
C LEU A 118 6.14 -2.92 -5.11
N THR A 119 6.69 -2.02 -5.94
CA THR A 119 8.13 -1.85 -6.13
C THR A 119 8.52 -0.38 -5.95
N ALA A 120 9.42 -0.10 -5.01
CA ALA A 120 9.92 1.24 -4.72
C ALA A 120 11.29 1.48 -5.37
N GLU A 121 11.37 2.18 -6.50
CA GLU A 121 12.65 2.36 -7.22
C GLU A 121 13.64 3.25 -6.45
N HIS A 122 13.24 4.46 -6.09
CA HIS A 122 14.03 5.43 -5.33
C HIS A 122 13.12 6.42 -4.59
N ILE A 123 13.69 7.22 -3.69
CA ILE A 123 12.94 8.26 -2.98
C ILE A 123 12.42 9.30 -3.98
N GLY A 124 11.13 9.60 -3.92
CA GLY A 124 10.41 10.50 -4.82
C GLY A 124 9.76 9.80 -6.02
N ALA A 125 10.12 8.54 -6.30
CA ALA A 125 9.53 7.79 -7.40
C ALA A 125 8.10 7.37 -7.09
N GLN A 126 7.24 7.38 -8.11
CA GLN A 126 5.96 6.68 -8.07
C GLN A 126 6.20 5.17 -7.93
N ILE A 127 5.37 4.51 -7.13
CA ILE A 127 5.46 3.08 -6.91
C ILE A 127 5.03 2.34 -8.18
N ARG A 128 5.90 1.45 -8.65
CA ARG A 128 5.64 0.60 -9.81
C ARG A 128 5.06 -0.74 -9.37
N LEU A 129 4.25 -1.33 -10.24
CA LEU A 129 3.76 -2.69 -10.16
C LEU A 129 4.62 -3.54 -11.12
N ALA A 130 5.44 -4.42 -10.59
CA ALA A 130 6.39 -5.21 -11.37
C ALA A 130 6.30 -6.69 -11.04
N LYS A 131 6.76 -7.56 -11.93
CA LYS A 131 6.91 -8.99 -11.61
C LYS A 131 7.85 -9.19 -10.43
N GLN A 132 7.71 -10.32 -9.76
CA GLN A 132 8.60 -10.67 -8.67
C GLN A 132 10.04 -10.85 -9.17
N GLU A 133 10.97 -10.12 -8.56
CA GLU A 133 12.42 -10.20 -8.81
C GLU A 133 13.21 -10.53 -7.53
N GLY A 134 12.56 -10.54 -6.37
CA GLY A 134 13.20 -10.88 -5.09
C GLY A 134 14.14 -9.79 -4.56
N ARG A 135 14.05 -8.57 -5.09
CA ARG A 135 14.87 -7.44 -4.67
C ARG A 135 14.34 -6.79 -3.38
N PRO A 136 15.20 -6.19 -2.54
CA PRO A 136 14.78 -5.51 -1.31
C PRO A 136 13.67 -4.48 -1.50
N ASN A 137 13.68 -3.79 -2.64
CA ASN A 137 12.70 -2.76 -2.96
C ASN A 137 11.30 -3.27 -3.34
N GLN A 138 11.08 -4.58 -3.34
CA GLN A 138 9.76 -5.22 -3.50
C GLN A 138 9.20 -5.74 -2.17
N PHE A 139 9.96 -5.60 -1.08
CA PHE A 139 9.51 -5.94 0.26
C PHE A 139 9.19 -4.67 1.04
N TRP A 140 8.32 -4.83 2.03
CA TRP A 140 7.75 -3.74 2.80
C TRP A 140 7.63 -4.12 4.27
N THR A 141 7.86 -3.16 5.15
CA THR A 141 7.55 -3.29 6.58
C THR A 141 6.17 -2.74 6.86
N LEU A 142 5.34 -3.46 7.59
CA LEU A 142 4.04 -2.98 8.05
C LEU A 142 4.14 -2.59 9.52
N ARG A 143 4.08 -1.29 9.82
CA ARG A 143 4.10 -0.78 11.20
C ARG A 143 2.70 -0.36 11.62
N PHE A 144 2.15 -1.05 12.61
CA PHE A 144 0.84 -0.73 13.19
C PHE A 144 0.85 0.64 13.87
N VAL A 145 -0.17 1.44 13.59
CA VAL A 145 -0.39 2.78 14.16
C VAL A 145 -1.56 2.76 15.14
N GLY A 146 -2.64 2.08 14.77
CA GLY A 146 -3.85 2.01 15.58
C GLY A 146 -4.96 1.19 14.91
N PRO A 147 -6.06 0.93 15.61
CA PRO A 147 -7.20 0.21 15.02
C PRO A 147 -7.83 1.04 13.90
N SER A 148 -8.36 0.38 12.86
CA SER A 148 -9.35 0.98 11.99
C SER A 148 -10.64 1.12 12.80
N ALA A 149 -11.26 2.30 12.83
CA ALA A 149 -12.57 2.45 13.47
C ALA A 149 -13.54 1.37 12.95
N ALA A 150 -14.39 0.87 13.85
CA ALA A 150 -15.40 -0.16 13.59
C ALA A 150 -16.64 0.42 12.91
#